data_AF-A0A455UBN5-F1
#
_entry.id   AF-A0A455UBN5-F1
#
_cell.length_a   1.000
_cell.length_b   1.000
_cell.length_c   1.000
_cell.angle_alpha   90.00
_cell.angle_beta   90.00
_cell.angle_gamma   90.00
#
_symmetry.space_group_name_H-M   'P 1'
#
loop_
_entity.id
_entity.type
_entity.pdbx_description
1 polymer ?
#
loop_
_entity_poly.entity_id
_entity_poly.type
_entity_poly.pdbx_seq_one_letter_code
_entity_poly.pdbx_strand_id
1 'polypeptide(L)'
;MNLHFNKNIERIEATPEAYNVHLTNGEVLEVDVVLAATGRKANIKDLGLEALGLDLNEQGKIPVNERFETAIPSVLALGDLIAGPELTPVALAEAHATC
;
A
#
# COMPACT_ATOMS: atom_id res chain seq x y z
N MET A 1 -18.20 -15.52 13.04
CA MET A 1 -17.41 -14.85 11.99
C MET A 1 -17.91 -15.36 10.65
N ASN A 2 -18.42 -14.48 9.81
CA ASN A 2 -18.93 -14.84 8.49
C ASN A 2 -17.87 -14.46 7.45
N LEU A 3 -17.51 -15.41 6.58
CA LEU A 3 -16.53 -15.19 5.52
C LEU A 3 -17.25 -15.11 4.17
N HIS A 4 -17.07 -13.98 3.50
CA HIS A 4 -17.74 -13.67 2.24
C HIS A 4 -16.69 -13.76 1.10
N PHE A 5 -16.47 -14.97 0.58
CA PHE A 5 -15.52 -15.21 -0.52
C PHE A 5 -16.07 -14.79 -1.88
N ASN A 6 -15.18 -14.45 -2.82
CA ASN A 6 -15.53 -14.05 -4.19
C ASN A 6 -16.51 -12.87 -4.26
N LYS A 7 -16.50 -12.01 -3.26
CA LYS A 7 -17.36 -10.83 -3.13
C LYS A 7 -16.47 -9.60 -3.03
N ASN A 8 -16.66 -8.65 -3.93
CA ASN A 8 -16.04 -7.32 -3.82
C ASN A 8 -17.10 -6.31 -3.36
N ILE A 9 -16.63 -5.24 -2.72
CA ILE A 9 -17.48 -4.10 -2.35
C ILE A 9 -17.58 -3.18 -3.56
N GLU A 10 -18.80 -2.90 -4.01
CA GLU A 10 -19.07 -1.96 -5.10
C GLU A 10 -19.33 -0.55 -4.58
N ARG A 11 -20.07 -0.45 -3.48
CA ARG A 11 -20.48 0.83 -2.87
C ARG A 11 -20.72 0.66 -1.39
N ILE A 12 -20.42 1.71 -0.63
CA ILE A 12 -20.80 1.82 0.78
C ILE A 12 -21.71 3.05 0.89
N GLU A 13 -22.89 2.85 1.45
CA GLU A 13 -23.86 3.92 1.72
C GLU A 13 -24.01 4.10 3.23
N ALA A 14 -23.76 5.32 3.72
CA ALA A 14 -24.00 5.67 5.11
C ALA A 14 -25.49 5.90 5.34
N THR A 15 -26.05 5.29 6.37
CA THR A 15 -27.40 5.54 6.87
C THR A 15 -27.31 6.28 8.22
N PRO A 16 -28.43 6.75 8.80
CA PRO A 16 -28.40 7.43 10.09
C PRO A 16 -27.82 6.59 11.24
N GLU A 17 -27.89 5.26 11.15
CA GLU A 17 -27.53 4.34 12.24
C GLU A 17 -26.45 3.31 11.84
N ALA A 18 -26.21 3.09 10.55
CA ALA A 18 -25.33 2.03 10.05
C ALA A 18 -24.70 2.35 8.69
N TYR A 19 -24.03 1.36 8.10
CA TYR A 19 -23.54 1.36 6.72
C TYR A 19 -24.13 0.19 5.95
N ASN A 20 -24.67 0.49 4.77
CA ASN A 20 -25.08 -0.50 3.79
C ASN A 20 -23.94 -0.75 2.79
N VAL A 21 -23.35 -1.94 2.86
CA VAL A 21 -22.25 -2.38 1.98
C VAL A 21 -22.85 -3.20 0.84
N HIS A 22 -22.81 -2.64 -0.37
CA HIS A 22 -23.28 -3.28 -1.58
C HIS A 22 -22.17 -4.13 -2.19
N LEU A 23 -22.46 -5.41 -2.42
CA LEU A 23 -21.52 -6.39 -2.96
C LEU A 23 -21.82 -6.70 -4.43
N THR A 24 -20.81 -7.19 -5.14
CA THR A 24 -20.88 -7.51 -6.58
C THR A 24 -21.93 -8.53 -7.00
N ASN A 25 -22.49 -9.29 -6.05
CA ASN A 25 -23.56 -10.25 -6.30
C ASN A 25 -24.97 -9.68 -6.03
N GLY A 26 -25.08 -8.39 -5.73
CA GLY A 26 -26.34 -7.71 -5.39
C GLY A 26 -26.73 -7.82 -3.91
N GLU A 27 -25.96 -8.52 -3.08
CA GLU A 27 -26.17 -8.59 -1.64
C GLU A 27 -25.84 -7.25 -0.97
N VAL A 28 -26.61 -6.90 0.06
CA VAL A 28 -26.38 -5.72 0.88
C VAL A 28 -26.18 -6.16 2.33
N LEU A 29 -25.05 -5.77 2.92
CA LEU A 29 -24.74 -6.01 4.32
C LEU A 29 -24.93 -4.71 5.11
N GLU A 30 -25.81 -4.74 6.10
CA GLU A 30 -25.94 -3.65 7.08
C GLU A 30 -24.98 -3.90 8.25
N VAL A 31 -24.08 -2.96 8.50
CA VAL A 31 -23.04 -3.06 9.55
C VAL A 31 -22.81 -1.71 10.22
N ASP A 32 -22.42 -1.70 11.50
CA ASP A 32 -22.14 -0.47 12.22
C ASP A 32 -20.81 0.18 11.80
N VAL A 33 -19.83 -0.63 11.37
CA VAL A 33 -18.46 -0.20 11.05
C VAL A 33 -17.92 -0.96 9.84
N VAL A 34 -17.20 -0.25 8.98
CA VAL A 34 -16.42 -0.84 7.88
C VAL A 34 -14.93 -0.58 8.11
N LEU A 35 -14.12 -1.65 8.14
CA LEU A 35 -12.66 -1.57 8.21
C LEU A 35 -12.05 -1.93 6.85
N ALA A 36 -11.32 -1.00 6.24
CA ALA A 36 -10.62 -1.23 4.98
C ALA A 36 -9.23 -1.84 5.25
N ALA A 37 -9.02 -3.08 4.81
CA ALA A 37 -7.75 -3.80 4.87
C ALA A 37 -7.33 -4.32 3.47
N THR A 38 -7.48 -3.48 2.45
CA THR A 38 -7.32 -3.84 1.02
C THR A 38 -5.88 -3.75 0.49
N GLY A 39 -4.90 -3.58 1.39
CA GLY A 39 -3.49 -3.42 1.05
C GLY A 39 -2.97 -2.01 1.33
N ARG A 40 -1.68 -1.81 1.06
CA ARG A 40 -0.95 -0.57 1.30
C ARG A 40 -0.36 -0.05 -0.03
N LYS A 41 -0.05 1.24 -0.05
CA LYS A 41 0.76 1.88 -1.10
C LYS A 41 1.99 2.46 -0.44
N ALA A 42 3.11 2.55 -1.17
CA ALA A 42 4.29 3.22 -0.64
C ALA A 42 3.98 4.68 -0.28
N ASN A 43 4.51 5.11 0.85
CA ASN A 43 4.29 6.46 1.36
C ASN A 43 5.35 7.42 0.79
N ILE A 44 5.17 7.79 -0.47
CA ILE A 44 6.13 8.60 -1.25
C ILE A 44 5.58 9.97 -1.65
N LYS A 45 4.30 10.21 -1.39
CA LYS A 45 3.66 11.48 -1.72
C LYS A 45 4.31 12.61 -0.91
N ASP A 46 4.50 13.75 -1.55
CA ASP A 46 5.00 14.98 -0.93
C ASP A 46 6.46 14.88 -0.39
N LEU A 47 7.23 13.88 -0.85
CA LEU A 47 8.67 13.76 -0.57
C LEU A 47 9.56 14.55 -1.54
N GLY A 48 8.98 15.14 -2.60
CA GLY A 48 9.71 15.90 -3.61
C GLY A 48 10.53 15.03 -4.58
N LEU A 49 10.15 13.76 -4.76
CA LEU A 49 10.83 12.84 -5.69
C LEU A 49 10.81 13.34 -7.13
N GLU A 50 9.74 14.05 -7.51
CA GLU A 50 9.58 14.66 -8.82
C GLU A 50 10.63 15.74 -9.08
N ALA A 51 11.00 16.52 -8.06
CA ALA A 51 12.04 17.54 -8.16
C ALA A 51 13.45 16.92 -8.27
N LEU A 52 13.63 15.70 -7.76
CA LEU A 52 14.84 14.91 -7.91
C LEU A 52 14.91 14.17 -9.25
N GLY A 53 13.82 14.15 -10.03
CA GLY A 53 13.74 13.38 -11.28
C GLY A 53 13.73 11.86 -11.05
N LEU A 54 13.22 11.41 -9.90
CA LEU A 54 13.08 9.98 -9.59
C LEU A 54 11.75 9.45 -10.12
N ASP A 55 11.84 8.54 -11.09
CA ASP A 55 10.69 7.80 -11.59
C ASP A 55 10.34 6.61 -10.70
N LEU A 56 9.05 6.32 -10.58
CA LEU A 56 8.52 5.16 -9.86
C LEU A 56 8.28 4.00 -10.84
N ASN A 57 8.33 2.77 -10.33
CA ASN A 57 7.91 1.62 -11.13
C ASN A 57 6.36 1.55 -11.26
N GLU A 58 5.87 0.58 -12.03
CA GLU A 58 4.43 0.36 -12.26
C GLU A 58 3.62 0.09 -10.98
N GLN A 59 4.28 -0.35 -9.90
CA GLN A 59 3.67 -0.59 -8.59
C GLN A 59 3.69 0.66 -7.68
N GLY A 60 4.20 1.79 -8.17
CA GLY A 60 4.36 3.01 -7.40
C GLY A 60 5.44 2.91 -6.32
N LYS A 61 6.48 2.11 -6.53
CA LYS A 61 7.64 1.92 -5.64
C LYS A 61 8.89 2.56 -6.25
N ILE A 62 9.87 2.91 -5.41
CA ILE A 62 11.15 3.48 -5.85
C ILE A 62 12.04 2.35 -6.39
N PRO A 63 12.48 2.41 -7.66
CA PRO A 63 13.44 1.44 -8.20
C PRO A 63 14.80 1.59 -7.53
N VAL A 64 15.39 0.46 -7.13
CA VAL A 64 16.74 0.41 -6.56
C VAL A 64 17.54 -0.73 -7.17
N ASN A 65 18.87 -0.62 -7.08
CA ASN A 65 19.78 -1.72 -7.43
C ASN A 65 20.01 -2.68 -6.23
N GLU A 66 20.92 -3.66 -6.40
CA GLU A 66 21.25 -4.66 -5.36
C GLU A 66 21.87 -4.06 -4.09
N ARG A 67 22.33 -2.80 -4.14
CA ARG A 67 22.87 -2.04 -3.00
C ARG A 67 21.86 -1.04 -2.44
N PHE A 68 20.60 -1.13 -2.85
CA PHE A 68 19.50 -0.25 -2.44
C PHE A 68 19.66 1.22 -2.85
N GLU A 69 20.49 1.48 -3.87
CA GLU A 69 20.68 2.82 -4.41
C GLU A 69 19.62 3.13 -5.46
N THR A 70 19.10 4.35 -5.42
CA THR A 70 18.23 4.88 -6.47
C THR A 70 19.05 5.30 -7.70
N ALA A 71 18.37 5.78 -8.74
CA ALA A 71 19.04 6.37 -9.91
C ALA A 71 19.82 7.66 -9.57
N ILE A 72 19.52 8.31 -8.44
CA ILE A 72 20.21 9.51 -7.99
C ILE A 72 21.37 9.12 -7.07
N PRO A 73 22.63 9.50 -7.41
CA PRO A 73 23.77 9.25 -6.54
C PRO A 73 23.53 9.80 -5.13
N SER A 74 23.95 9.03 -4.13
CA SER A 74 23.81 9.35 -2.69
C SER A 74 22.37 9.31 -2.13
N VAL A 75 21.38 8.87 -2.92
CA VAL A 75 20.01 8.63 -2.42
C VAL A 75 19.74 7.13 -2.41
N LEU A 76 19.43 6.60 -1.22
CA LEU A 76 19.03 5.22 -0.98
C LEU A 76 17.53 5.13 -0.70
N ALA A 77 16.92 3.98 -1.00
CA ALA A 77 15.55 3.66 -0.60
C ALA A 77 15.45 2.23 -0.07
N LEU A 78 14.71 2.03 1.01
CA LEU A 78 14.62 0.78 1.77
C LEU A 78 13.17 0.53 2.24
N GLY A 79 12.89 -0.69 2.66
CA GLY A 79 11.64 -1.13 3.25
C GLY A 79 10.45 -1.04 2.29
N ASP A 80 9.27 -0.71 2.82
CA ASP A 80 8.01 -0.64 2.07
C ASP A 80 8.03 0.37 0.89
N LEU A 81 9.07 1.20 0.73
CA LEU A 81 9.21 2.12 -0.39
C LEU A 81 9.72 1.44 -1.67
N ILE A 82 10.41 0.31 -1.54
CA ILE A 82 10.99 -0.45 -2.66
C ILE A 82 10.18 -1.73 -2.94
N ALA A 83 10.55 -2.45 -3.99
CA ALA A 83 9.95 -3.75 -4.28
C ALA A 83 10.47 -4.81 -3.29
N GLY A 84 9.57 -5.56 -2.66
CA GLY A 84 9.94 -6.59 -1.70
C GLY A 84 8.83 -6.88 -0.68
N PRO A 85 9.08 -7.78 0.28
CA PRO A 85 8.15 -8.05 1.38
C PRO A 85 8.02 -6.84 2.33
N GLU A 86 6.77 -6.44 2.62
CA GLU A 86 6.45 -5.36 3.58
C GLU A 86 6.54 -5.86 5.03
N LEU A 87 7.76 -6.17 5.48
CA LEU A 87 8.04 -6.76 6.79
C LEU A 87 9.14 -5.98 7.53
N THR A 88 8.87 -5.60 8.78
CA THR A 88 9.86 -4.95 9.66
C THR A 88 11.25 -5.61 9.70
N PRO A 89 11.39 -6.95 9.85
CA PRO A 89 12.71 -7.58 9.86
C PRO A 89 13.44 -7.50 8.52
N VAL A 90 12.70 -7.44 7.40
CA VAL A 90 13.30 -7.27 6.06
C VAL A 90 13.85 -5.84 5.94
N ALA A 91 13.05 -4.83 6.26
CA ALA A 91 13.50 -3.43 6.25
C ALA A 91 14.73 -3.19 7.16
N LEU A 92 14.79 -3.86 8.31
CA LEU A 92 15.95 -3.79 9.21
C LEU A 92 17.20 -4.45 8.59
N ALA A 93 17.04 -5.61 7.95
CA ALA A 93 18.15 -6.29 7.27
C ALA A 93 18.70 -5.47 6.10
N GLU A 94 17.82 -4.84 5.31
CA GLU A 94 18.20 -3.93 4.23
C GLU A 94 18.99 -2.73 4.76
N ALA A 95 18.53 -2.10 5.86
CA ALA A 95 19.26 -1.01 6.50
C ALA A 95 20.66 -1.44 6.97
N HIS A 96 20.79 -2.62 7.61
CA HIS A 96 22.09 -3.15 8.02
C HIS A 96 23.03 -3.44 6.84
N ALA A 97 22.50 -3.82 5.68
CA ALA A 97 23.29 -4.07 4.48
C ALA A 97 23.84 -2.80 3.82
N THR A 98 23.28 -1.63 4.15
CA THR A 98 23.73 -0.33 3.63
C THR A 98 24.74 0.41 4.52
N CYS A 99 25.02 -0.11 5.72
CA CYS A 99 25.98 0.43 6.67
C CYS A 99 27.43 0.01 6.38
#